data_AF-Q7P835-F1
#
_entry.id   AF-Q7P835-F1
#
_cell.length_a   1.000
_cell.length_b   1.000
_cell.length_c   1.000
_cell.angle_alpha   90.00
_cell.angle_beta   90.00
_cell.angle_gamma   90.00
#
_symmetry.space_group_name_H-M   'P 1'
#
loop_
_entity.id
_entity.type
_entity.pdbx_description
1 polymer ?
#
loop_
_entity_poly.entity_id
_entity_poly.type
_entity_poly.pdbx_seq_one_letter_code
_entity_poly.pdbx_strand_id
1 'polypeptide(L)'
;MIESPELQNYIKREVGDSYKQFHVENASSLIQLIESGAFINNIEETEKTIKNFIDNCENKFGKLDSITLSSTHLPWLSSYFEKIIPQTKLYDPADSLVKAIKPYTSVGEEKIHSIISESEKYPAKEFLKILDILKIKLDYEII
;
A
#
# COMPACT_ATOMS: atom_id res chain seq x y z
N MET A 1 6.81 -8.81 -7.54
CA MET A 1 5.39 -8.67 -7.90
C MET A 1 5.18 -7.90 -9.19
N ILE A 2 5.85 -6.77 -9.43
CA ILE A 2 5.63 -5.98 -10.66
C ILE A 2 5.90 -6.75 -11.98
N GLU A 3 6.82 -7.71 -11.95
CA GLU A 3 7.18 -8.56 -13.10
C GLU A 3 6.31 -9.82 -13.23
N SER A 4 5.31 -10.01 -12.36
CA SER A 4 4.43 -11.18 -12.39
C SER A 4 3.60 -11.19 -13.68
N PRO A 5 3.69 -12.25 -14.50
CA PRO A 5 2.84 -12.39 -15.69
C PRO A 5 1.35 -12.38 -15.34
N GLU A 6 0.98 -12.94 -14.18
CA GLU A 6 -0.39 -13.00 -13.70
C GLU A 6 -0.94 -11.60 -13.43
N LEU A 7 -0.15 -10.74 -12.78
CA LEU A 7 -0.53 -9.35 -12.53
C LEU A 7 -0.67 -8.56 -13.84
N GLN A 8 0.26 -8.73 -14.77
CA GLN A 8 0.20 -8.06 -16.07
C GLN A 8 -1.02 -8.51 -16.89
N ASN A 9 -1.32 -9.82 -16.88
CA ASN A 9 -2.51 -10.38 -17.53
C ASN A 9 -3.80 -9.90 -16.87
N TYR A 10 -3.83 -9.82 -15.54
CA TYR A 10 -4.95 -9.25 -14.79
C TYR A 10 -5.19 -7.81 -15.22
N ILE A 11 -4.17 -6.95 -15.15
CA ILE A 11 -4.30 -5.53 -15.52
C ILE A 11 -4.80 -5.41 -16.96
N LYS A 12 -4.16 -6.11 -17.91
CA LYS A 12 -4.56 -6.08 -19.32
C LYS A 12 -6.02 -6.47 -19.55
N ARG A 13 -6.52 -7.46 -18.81
CA ARG A 13 -7.92 -7.89 -18.88
C ARG A 13 -8.87 -6.82 -18.33
N GLU A 14 -8.56 -6.25 -17.18
CA GLU A 14 -9.46 -5.29 -16.51
C GLU A 14 -9.49 -3.92 -17.22
N VAL A 15 -8.37 -3.45 -17.75
CA VAL A 15 -8.28 -2.11 -18.36
C VAL A 15 -8.60 -2.09 -19.86
N GLY A 16 -8.59 -3.26 -20.50
CA GLY A 16 -8.90 -3.43 -21.92
C GLY A 16 -8.05 -2.54 -22.83
N ASP A 17 -8.72 -1.76 -23.70
CA ASP A 17 -8.07 -0.90 -24.70
C ASP A 17 -7.26 0.24 -24.08
N SER A 18 -7.51 0.58 -22.81
CA SER A 18 -6.79 1.63 -22.09
C SER A 18 -5.44 1.18 -21.53
N TYR A 19 -5.03 -0.07 -21.78
CA TYR A 19 -3.80 -0.67 -21.21
C TYR A 19 -2.54 0.17 -21.44
N LYS A 20 -2.44 0.87 -22.57
CA LYS A 20 -1.29 1.72 -22.88
C LYS A 20 -1.14 2.93 -21.95
N GLN A 21 -2.20 3.33 -21.25
CA GLN A 21 -2.23 4.44 -20.31
C GLN A 21 -1.99 3.98 -18.87
N PHE A 22 -1.97 2.66 -18.62
CA PHE A 22 -1.69 2.08 -17.32
C PHE A 22 -0.23 1.69 -17.20
N HIS A 23 0.41 2.14 -16.13
CA HIS A 23 1.81 1.88 -15.83
C HIS A 23 1.95 1.28 -14.44
N VAL A 24 2.82 0.27 -14.31
CA VAL A 24 3.14 -0.39 -13.05
C VAL A 24 4.55 -0.01 -12.67
N GLU A 25 4.72 0.58 -11.48
CA GLU A 25 6.03 1.02 -11.00
C GLU A 25 6.43 0.30 -9.71
N ASN A 26 7.74 0.12 -9.54
CA ASN A 26 8.30 -0.47 -8.33
C ASN A 26 8.28 0.54 -7.17
N ALA A 27 7.40 0.34 -6.20
CA ALA A 27 7.28 1.21 -5.03
C ALA A 27 8.13 0.78 -3.81
N SER A 28 9.18 -0.06 -4.00
CA SER A 28 9.99 -0.55 -2.88
C SER A 28 10.60 0.56 -2.01
N SER A 29 11.02 1.68 -2.61
CA SER A 29 11.53 2.83 -1.84
C SER A 29 10.46 3.44 -0.93
N LEU A 30 9.20 3.44 -1.36
CA LEU A 30 8.09 3.92 -0.55
C LEU A 30 7.77 2.93 0.58
N ILE A 31 7.72 1.64 0.27
CA ILE A 31 7.46 0.57 1.25
C ILE A 31 8.48 0.62 2.40
N GLN A 32 9.74 0.86 2.09
CA GLN A 32 10.80 0.98 3.09
C GLN A 32 10.56 2.11 4.10
N LEU A 33 9.89 3.19 3.71
CA LEU A 33 9.52 4.29 4.63
C LEU A 33 8.53 3.82 5.71
N ILE A 34 7.64 2.88 5.37
CA ILE A 34 6.68 2.29 6.31
C ILE A 34 7.38 1.27 7.22
N GLU A 35 8.14 0.35 6.64
CA GLU A 35 8.83 -0.71 7.41
C GLU A 35 9.84 -0.15 8.41
N SER A 36 10.50 0.97 8.07
CA SER A 36 11.42 1.67 8.98
C SER A 36 10.73 2.62 9.96
N GLY A 37 9.45 2.92 9.78
CA GLY A 37 8.73 3.95 10.54
C GLY A 37 9.15 5.39 10.21
N ALA A 38 9.95 5.60 9.16
CA ALA A 38 10.39 6.93 8.73
C ALA A 38 9.20 7.84 8.38
N PHE A 39 8.11 7.29 7.85
CA PHE A 39 6.91 8.06 7.51
C PHE A 39 6.21 8.72 8.70
N ILE A 40 6.49 8.29 9.93
CA ILE A 40 6.02 8.94 11.16
C ILE A 40 7.12 9.82 11.76
N ASN A 41 8.36 9.32 11.79
CA ASN A 41 9.45 9.94 12.54
C ASN A 41 10.29 10.94 11.74
N ASN A 42 10.17 10.95 10.42
CA ASN A 42 10.95 11.79 9.50
C ASN A 42 10.10 12.24 8.30
N ILE A 43 9.27 13.24 8.55
CA ILE A 43 8.32 13.82 7.57
C ILE A 43 9.06 14.36 6.34
N GLU A 44 10.20 15.06 6.53
CA GLU A 44 10.94 15.70 5.44
C GLU A 44 11.51 14.67 4.45
N GLU A 45 12.18 13.62 4.94
CA GLU A 45 12.73 12.58 4.06
C GLU A 45 11.62 11.76 3.38
N THR A 46 10.50 11.58 4.06
CA THR A 46 9.32 10.90 3.52
C THR A 46 8.72 11.70 2.35
N GLU A 47 8.49 13.00 2.53
CA GLU A 47 7.99 13.89 1.49
C GLU A 47 8.94 13.95 0.29
N LYS A 48 10.24 14.08 0.54
CA LYS A 48 11.26 14.09 -0.49
C LYS A 48 11.27 12.79 -1.30
N THR A 49 11.21 11.64 -0.63
CA THR A 49 11.21 10.32 -1.28
C THR A 49 9.96 10.14 -2.14
N ILE A 50 8.78 10.51 -1.64
CA ILE A 50 7.52 10.44 -2.39
C ILE A 50 7.54 11.40 -3.58
N LYS A 51 8.00 12.65 -3.39
CA LYS A 51 8.12 13.62 -4.47
C LYS A 51 9.05 13.11 -5.58
N ASN A 52 10.22 12.59 -5.23
CA ASN A 52 11.15 12.02 -6.20
C ASN A 52 10.53 10.85 -6.97
N PHE A 53 9.76 10.00 -6.27
CA PHE A 53 9.03 8.90 -6.91
C PHE A 53 7.99 9.40 -7.93
N ILE A 54 7.19 10.39 -7.55
CA ILE A 54 6.19 11.03 -8.41
C ILE A 54 6.84 11.71 -9.61
N ASP A 55 7.85 12.54 -9.38
CA ASP A 55 8.59 13.26 -10.43
C ASP A 55 9.16 12.25 -11.45
N ASN A 56 9.72 11.13 -10.97
CA ASN A 56 10.23 10.07 -11.84
C ASN A 56 9.14 9.40 -12.67
N CYS A 57 7.95 9.17 -12.09
CA CYS A 57 6.81 8.64 -12.83
C CYS A 57 6.33 9.64 -13.89
N GLU A 58 6.16 10.91 -13.53
CA GLU A 58 5.70 11.95 -14.45
C GLU A 58 6.69 12.23 -15.58
N ASN A 59 7.99 12.16 -15.31
CA ASN A 59 9.02 12.26 -16.33
C ASN A 59 8.99 11.10 -17.34
N LYS A 60 8.62 9.89 -16.90
CA LYS A 60 8.53 8.70 -17.76
C LYS A 60 7.24 8.64 -18.57
N PHE A 61 6.12 8.99 -17.95
CA PHE A 61 4.77 8.68 -18.48
C PHE A 61 3.90 9.91 -18.74
N GLY A 62 4.38 11.10 -18.39
CA GLY A 62 3.59 12.32 -18.36
C GLY A 62 2.79 12.46 -17.06
N LYS A 63 2.03 13.55 -16.98
CA LYS A 63 1.30 13.93 -15.76
C LYS A 63 0.36 12.82 -15.27
N LEU A 64 0.39 12.53 -13.96
CA LEU A 64 -0.43 11.49 -13.37
C LEU A 64 -1.85 12.00 -13.05
N ASP A 65 -2.85 11.38 -13.67
CA ASP A 65 -4.27 11.64 -13.35
C ASP A 65 -4.75 10.82 -12.14
N SER A 66 -4.28 9.58 -12.01
CA SER A 66 -4.64 8.71 -10.90
C SER A 66 -3.57 7.69 -10.52
N ILE A 67 -3.63 7.22 -9.28
CA ILE A 67 -2.71 6.23 -8.70
C ILE A 67 -3.52 5.19 -7.93
N THR A 68 -3.21 3.91 -8.14
CA THR A 68 -3.68 2.81 -7.29
C THR A 68 -2.58 2.38 -6.31
N LEU A 69 -2.91 2.34 -5.02
CA LEU A 69 -2.00 1.96 -3.94
C LEU A 69 -1.96 0.43 -3.80
N SER A 70 -1.43 -0.25 -4.82
CA SER A 70 -1.50 -1.71 -4.99
C SER A 70 -0.57 -2.54 -4.09
N SER A 71 -0.17 -2.00 -2.93
CA SER A 71 0.51 -2.70 -1.85
C SER A 71 -0.16 -2.33 -0.54
N THR A 72 -0.36 -3.30 0.35
CA THR A 72 -1.00 -3.09 1.66
C THR A 72 -0.27 -2.08 2.55
N HIS A 73 0.98 -1.73 2.22
CA HIS A 73 1.75 -0.71 2.93
C HIS A 73 1.47 0.72 2.44
N LEU A 74 1.10 0.90 1.18
CA LEU A 74 1.03 2.23 0.56
C LEU A 74 -0.10 3.13 1.09
N PRO A 75 -1.27 2.63 1.54
CA PRO A 75 -2.30 3.46 2.15
C PRO A 75 -1.83 4.29 3.36
N TRP A 76 -0.78 3.86 4.06
CA TRP A 76 -0.17 4.62 5.14
C TRP A 76 0.48 5.94 4.68
N LEU A 77 0.77 6.09 3.39
CA LEU A 77 1.32 7.30 2.78
C LEU A 77 0.27 8.18 2.09
N SER A 78 -1.03 7.82 2.12
CA SER A 78 -2.07 8.54 1.36
C SER A 78 -2.10 10.05 1.64
N SER A 79 -1.97 10.46 2.90
CA SER A 79 -1.96 11.88 3.29
C SER A 79 -0.78 12.66 2.68
N TYR A 80 0.37 12.00 2.51
CA TYR A 80 1.53 12.58 1.83
C TYR A 80 1.28 12.74 0.33
N PHE A 81 0.69 11.73 -0.31
CA PHE A 81 0.31 11.83 -1.73
C PHE A 81 -0.72 12.94 -1.94
N GLU A 82 -1.76 13.02 -1.12
CA GLU A 82 -2.77 14.09 -1.19
C GLU A 82 -2.17 15.47 -1.00
N LYS A 83 -1.15 15.60 -0.14
CA LYS A 83 -0.41 16.86 0.04
C LYS A 83 0.43 17.22 -1.19
N ILE A 84 1.14 16.27 -1.78
CA ILE A 84 2.12 16.50 -2.85
C ILE A 84 1.44 16.63 -4.22
N ILE A 85 0.41 15.83 -4.49
CA ILE A 85 -0.34 15.78 -5.75
C ILE A 85 -1.86 15.83 -5.49
N PRO A 86 -2.39 16.95 -4.97
CA PRO A 86 -3.79 17.06 -4.52
C PRO A 86 -4.84 16.87 -5.61
N GLN A 87 -4.45 16.98 -6.89
CA GLN A 87 -5.34 16.81 -8.03
C GLN A 87 -5.39 15.37 -8.55
N THR A 88 -4.44 14.53 -8.14
CA THR A 88 -4.35 13.14 -8.59
C THR A 88 -5.25 12.27 -7.73
N LYS A 89 -6.09 11.45 -8.38
CA LYS A 89 -7.02 10.59 -7.66
C LYS A 89 -6.31 9.34 -7.12
N LEU A 90 -6.42 9.12 -5.82
CA LEU A 90 -5.89 7.91 -5.18
C LEU A 90 -6.96 6.83 -5.05
N TYR A 91 -6.55 5.58 -5.27
CA TYR A 91 -7.39 4.41 -5.08
C TYR A 91 -6.70 3.42 -4.15
N ASP A 92 -7.36 3.06 -3.05
CA ASP A 92 -6.98 1.89 -2.24
C ASP A 92 -7.78 0.66 -2.71
N PRO A 93 -7.14 -0.40 -3.22
CA PRO A 93 -7.82 -1.65 -3.55
C PRO A 93 -8.63 -2.24 -2.38
N ALA A 94 -8.22 -2.03 -1.13
CA ALA A 94 -8.92 -2.52 0.05
C ALA A 94 -10.34 -1.91 0.17
N ASP A 95 -10.52 -0.63 -0.17
CA ASP A 95 -11.83 0.02 -0.15
C ASP A 95 -12.83 -0.67 -1.09
N SER A 96 -12.35 -1.03 -2.28
CA SER A 96 -13.17 -1.73 -3.28
C SER A 96 -13.50 -3.15 -2.82
N LEU A 97 -12.53 -3.84 -2.21
CA LEU A 97 -12.74 -5.16 -1.64
C LEU A 97 -13.78 -5.15 -0.52
N VAL A 98 -13.66 -4.23 0.45
CA VAL A 98 -14.62 -4.09 1.56
C VAL A 98 -16.04 -3.86 1.04
N LYS A 99 -16.20 -3.00 0.03
CA LYS A 99 -17.50 -2.75 -0.62
C LYS A 99 -18.05 -4.01 -1.30
N ALA A 100 -17.18 -4.77 -1.97
CA ALA A 100 -17.57 -5.98 -2.69
C ALA A 100 -18.01 -7.12 -1.76
N ILE A 101 -17.37 -7.27 -0.59
CA ILE A 101 -17.71 -8.34 0.36
C ILE A 101 -18.91 -7.99 1.25
N LYS A 102 -19.22 -6.70 1.44
CA LYS A 102 -20.28 -6.21 2.34
C LYS A 102 -21.65 -6.92 2.18
N PRO A 103 -22.16 -7.24 0.97
CA PRO A 103 -23.44 -7.94 0.83
C PRO A 103 -23.42 -9.39 1.36
N TYR A 104 -22.23 -9.95 1.58
CA TYR A 104 -22.01 -11.33 2.01
C TYR A 104 -21.57 -11.43 3.47
N THR A 105 -21.58 -10.30 4.21
CA THR A 105 -21.21 -10.27 5.63
C THR A 105 -22.43 -10.00 6.51
N SER A 106 -22.37 -10.46 7.75
CA SER A 106 -23.28 -10.09 8.83
C SER A 106 -22.47 -9.49 9.99
N VAL A 107 -23.14 -8.83 10.92
CA VAL A 107 -22.50 -8.36 12.15
C VAL A 107 -22.13 -9.58 12.99
N GLY A 108 -20.84 -9.73 13.29
CA GLY A 108 -20.31 -10.81 14.12
C GLY A 108 -20.22 -10.43 15.60
N GLU A 109 -19.80 -11.40 16.41
CA GLU A 109 -19.38 -11.16 17.80
C GLU A 109 -17.99 -10.49 17.80
N GLU A 110 -17.79 -9.47 18.64
CA GLU A 110 -16.67 -8.49 18.61
C GLU A 110 -15.26 -9.06 18.90
N LYS A 111 -14.98 -10.31 18.59
CA LYS A 111 -13.68 -10.95 18.82
C LYS A 111 -12.84 -10.94 17.56
N ILE A 112 -11.69 -10.26 17.64
CA ILE A 112 -10.64 -10.31 16.63
C ILE A 112 -9.56 -11.26 17.13
N HIS A 113 -9.22 -12.26 16.32
CA HIS A 113 -8.12 -13.18 16.62
C HIS A 113 -7.04 -13.01 15.55
N SER A 114 -5.83 -12.65 15.97
CA SER A 114 -4.68 -12.48 15.08
C SER A 114 -3.71 -13.63 15.28
N ILE A 115 -3.18 -14.17 14.18
CA ILE A 115 -2.18 -15.24 14.21
C ILE A 115 -0.97 -14.73 13.42
N ILE A 116 0.21 -14.84 14.02
CA ILE A 116 1.48 -14.42 13.43
C ILE A 116 2.39 -15.64 13.35
N SER A 117 2.76 -16.06 12.14
CA SER A 117 3.78 -17.08 11.97
C SER A 117 5.17 -16.46 11.99
N GLU A 118 6.14 -17.13 12.60
CA GLU A 118 7.53 -16.67 12.62
C GLU A 118 8.56 -17.70 12.16
N SER A 119 9.76 -17.20 11.89
CA SER A 119 10.94 -18.04 11.58
C SER A 119 12.20 -17.30 12.01
N GLU A 120 13.35 -18.00 12.04
CA GLU A 120 14.64 -17.35 12.30
C GLU A 120 14.92 -16.19 11.33
N LYS A 121 14.47 -16.31 10.08
CA LYS A 121 14.63 -15.28 9.05
C LYS A 121 13.66 -14.11 9.21
N TYR A 122 12.46 -14.37 9.72
CA TYR A 122 11.37 -13.39 9.86
C TYR A 122 10.77 -13.48 11.27
N PRO A 123 11.44 -12.89 12.27
CA PRO A 123 10.98 -12.96 13.64
C PRO A 123 9.78 -12.03 13.86
N ALA A 124 8.76 -12.48 14.61
CA ALA A 124 7.53 -11.71 14.83
C ALA A 124 7.80 -10.33 15.47
N LYS A 125 8.88 -10.21 16.25
CA LYS A 125 9.31 -8.96 16.92
C LYS A 125 9.45 -7.77 15.96
N GLU A 126 9.80 -8.00 14.70
CA GLU A 126 9.96 -6.91 13.72
C GLU A 126 8.60 -6.35 13.30
N PHE A 127 7.64 -7.23 13.06
CA PHE A 127 6.26 -6.85 12.78
C PHE A 127 5.60 -6.17 13.99
N LEU A 128 5.80 -6.69 15.20
CA LEU A 128 5.26 -6.09 16.43
C LEU A 128 5.76 -4.66 16.65
N LYS A 129 7.03 -4.36 16.33
CA LYS A 129 7.55 -2.98 16.38
C LYS A 129 6.80 -2.05 15.43
N ILE A 130 6.41 -2.53 14.25
CA ILE A 130 5.61 -1.74 13.31
C ILE A 130 4.24 -1.46 13.92
N LEU A 131 3.56 -2.45 14.51
CA LEU A 131 2.29 -2.22 15.20
C LEU A 131 2.40 -1.16 16.31
N ASP A 132 3.47 -1.20 17.09
CA ASP A 132 3.75 -0.20 18.12
C ASP A 132 3.92 1.21 17.54
N ILE A 133 4.70 1.33 16.46
CA ILE A 133 4.88 2.59 15.72
C ILE A 133 3.54 3.13 15.22
N LEU A 134 2.68 2.24 14.71
CA LEU A 134 1.34 2.55 14.21
C LEU A 134 0.30 2.75 15.34
N LYS A 135 0.67 2.50 16.59
CA LYS A 135 -0.21 2.51 17.77
C LYS A 135 -1.41 1.57 17.61
N ILE A 136 -1.23 0.45 16.90
CA ILE A 136 -2.23 -0.59 16.73
C ILE A 136 -2.07 -1.60 17.86
N LYS A 137 -3.19 -1.96 18.50
CA LYS A 137 -3.25 -3.03 19.49
C LYS A 137 -4.00 -4.21 18.89
N LEU A 138 -3.38 -5.39 18.91
CA LEU A 138 -3.99 -6.64 18.47
C LEU A 138 -3.85 -7.67 19.59
N ASP A 139 -4.89 -8.47 19.78
CA ASP A 139 -4.76 -9.75 20.46
C ASP A 139 -4.19 -10.74 19.44
N TYR A 140 -3.02 -11.32 19.73
CA TYR A 140 -2.32 -12.21 18.81
C TYR A 140 -1.75 -13.47 19.47
N GLU A 141 -1.64 -14.51 18.66
CA GLU A 141 -0.89 -15.74 18.95
C GLU A 141 0.30 -15.84 17.98
N ILE A 142 1.48 -16.20 18.48
CA ILE A 142 2.65 -16.47 17.64
C ILE A 142 2.78 -17.98 17.49
N ILE A 143 2.88 -18.45 16.24
CA ILE A 143 2.98 -19.87 15.88
C ILE A 143 4.23 -20.20 15.06
#